data_AF-A0A537HS21-F1
#
_entry.id   AF-A0A537HS21-F1
#
_cell.length_a   1.000
_cell.length_b   1.000
_cell.length_c   1.000
_cell.angle_alpha   90.00
_cell.angle_beta   90.00
_cell.angle_gamma   90.00
#
_symmetry.space_group_name_H-M   'P 1'
#
loop_
_entity.id
_entity.type
_entity.pdbx_description
1 polymer ?
#
loop_
_entity_poly.entity_id
_entity_poly.type
_entity_poly.pdbx_seq_one_letter_code
_entity_poly.pdbx_strand_id
1 'polypeptide(L)'
;MKTQSGIKMKLLAILLLLMITNILPAQNEKGTREKWKLDKNKYLTGGLVLVGGTAKGFNETLQFHWKSFKKAFPDANPDWFNPAISWRNKYEDGNPNNGANFPLSTSVLIMFTDQYHLNNFISRSALTTALVIKIGEKKKRFGYYVKDFLFYTLCYQVGWSASYIPFKYKKV
;
A
#
# COMPACT_ATOMS: atom_id res chain seq x y z
N MET A 1 23.35 21.14 32.22
CA MET A 1 22.64 19.90 31.82
C MET A 1 21.91 20.17 30.50
N LYS A 2 22.40 19.68 29.35
CA LYS A 2 21.68 19.85 28.06
C LYS A 2 20.44 18.96 28.10
N THR A 3 19.25 19.56 27.94
CA THR A 3 18.00 18.81 27.95
C THR A 3 17.98 17.82 26.78
N GLN A 4 17.51 16.60 27.05
CA GLN A 4 17.43 15.52 26.07
C GLN A 4 16.62 15.92 24.81
N SER A 5 15.72 16.90 24.95
CA SER A 5 14.94 17.49 23.85
C SER A 5 15.79 18.29 22.85
N GLY A 6 16.77 19.05 23.33
CA GLY A 6 17.65 19.85 22.47
C GLY A 6 18.57 19.00 21.58
N ILE A 7 18.92 17.80 22.03
CA ILE A 7 19.71 16.83 21.27
C ILE A 7 18.86 16.21 20.15
N LYS A 8 17.62 15.80 20.44
CA LYS A 8 16.69 15.24 19.44
C LYS A 8 16.38 16.23 18.32
N MET A 9 16.18 17.49 18.65
CA MET A 9 15.84 18.54 17.69
C MET A 9 17.00 18.88 16.75
N LYS A 10 18.24 18.86 17.25
CA LYS A 10 19.46 19.00 16.43
C LYS A 10 19.68 17.81 15.52
N LEU A 11 19.42 16.59 16.00
CA LEU A 11 19.51 15.37 15.19
C LEU A 11 18.50 15.39 14.03
N LEU A 12 17.25 15.81 14.30
CA LEU A 12 16.21 15.96 13.29
C LEU A 12 16.58 17.01 12.23
N ALA A 13 17.13 18.14 12.66
CA ALA A 13 17.60 19.19 11.75
C ALA A 13 18.76 18.71 10.86
N ILE A 14 19.72 17.95 11.43
CA ILE A 14 20.84 17.37 10.67
C ILE A 14 20.33 16.33 9.66
N LEU A 15 19.38 15.47 10.06
CA LEU A 15 18.75 14.51 9.15
C LEU A 15 18.01 15.19 7.99
N LEU A 16 17.24 16.24 8.28
CA LEU A 16 16.58 17.07 7.26
C LEU A 16 17.61 17.72 6.33
N LEU A 17 18.69 18.28 6.88
CA LEU A 17 19.75 18.92 6.09
C LEU A 17 20.48 17.92 5.18
N LEU A 18 20.77 16.71 5.69
CA LEU A 18 21.38 15.62 4.92
C LEU A 18 20.44 15.09 3.82
N MET A 19 19.12 15.08 4.05
CA MET A 19 18.17 14.74 2.98
C MET A 19 18.13 15.82 1.89
N ILE A 20 18.23 17.11 2.26
CA ILE A 20 18.22 18.23 1.31
C ILE A 20 19.50 18.26 0.45
N THR A 21 20.68 18.01 1.03
CA THR A 21 21.96 18.08 0.29
C THR A 21 22.13 16.97 -0.75
N ASN A 22 21.50 15.81 -0.55
CA ASN A 22 21.50 14.72 -1.55
C ASN A 22 20.56 14.97 -2.75
N ILE A 23 19.61 15.92 -2.63
CA ILE A 23 18.67 16.24 -3.72
C ILE A 23 19.28 17.23 -4.72
N LEU A 24 20.18 18.11 -4.26
CA LEU A 24 20.75 19.19 -5.09
C LEU A 24 21.60 18.71 -6.28
N PRO A 25 22.55 17.77 -6.15
CA PRO A 25 23.32 17.29 -7.30
C PRO A 25 22.46 16.51 -8.31
N ALA A 26 21.32 15.95 -7.89
CA ALA A 26 20.36 15.31 -8.79
C ALA A 26 19.63 16.32 -9.71
N GLN A 27 19.64 17.62 -9.40
CA GLN A 27 18.97 18.65 -10.21
C GLN A 27 19.81 19.16 -11.39
N ASN A 28 21.10 18.80 -11.48
CA ASN A 28 22.01 19.39 -12.48
C ASN A 28 21.94 18.72 -13.86
N GLU A 29 21.22 17.62 -14.01
CA GLU A 29 20.90 17.06 -15.32
C GLU A 29 19.69 17.78 -15.92
N LYS A 30 19.85 18.32 -17.13
CA LYS A 30 18.76 18.94 -17.91
C LYS A 30 17.71 17.87 -18.26
N GLY A 31 16.78 17.60 -17.34
CA GLY A 31 15.64 16.72 -17.59
C GLY A 31 14.89 17.14 -18.85
N THR A 32 14.38 16.16 -19.60
CA THR A 32 13.77 16.38 -20.92
C THR A 32 12.66 17.45 -20.85
N ARG A 33 12.56 18.35 -21.84
CA ARG A 33 11.49 19.37 -21.96
C ARG A 33 10.12 18.79 -22.36
N GLU A 34 9.90 17.50 -22.18
CA GLU A 34 8.66 16.85 -22.58
C GLU A 34 7.48 17.38 -21.75
N LYS A 35 6.37 17.70 -22.42
CA LYS A 35 5.13 18.06 -21.74
C LYS A 35 4.56 16.84 -21.01
N TRP A 36 4.01 17.06 -19.82
CA TRP A 36 3.34 15.98 -19.08
C TRP A 36 2.11 15.52 -19.86
N LYS A 37 1.99 14.20 -20.06
CA LYS A 37 0.89 13.54 -20.75
C LYS A 37 0.71 12.14 -20.21
N LEU A 38 -0.50 11.61 -20.31
CA LEU A 38 -0.79 10.21 -20.04
C LEU A 38 -0.31 9.36 -21.23
N ASP A 39 0.70 8.53 -20.96
CA ASP A 39 1.22 7.54 -21.90
C ASP A 39 0.90 6.13 -21.39
N LYS A 40 1.28 5.11 -22.17
CA LYS A 40 1.02 3.71 -21.83
C LYS A 40 1.56 3.33 -20.44
N ASN A 41 2.75 3.81 -20.07
CA ASN A 41 3.34 3.51 -18.76
C ASN A 41 2.55 4.15 -17.63
N LYS A 42 2.07 5.39 -17.81
CA LYS A 42 1.23 6.06 -16.79
C LYS A 42 -0.12 5.39 -16.62
N TYR A 43 -0.74 4.91 -17.70
CA TYR A 43 -1.97 4.12 -17.57
C TYR A 43 -1.72 2.80 -16.84
N LEU A 44 -0.65 2.09 -17.17
CA LEU A 44 -0.29 0.84 -16.52
C LEU A 44 0.02 1.04 -15.03
N THR A 45 0.89 2.00 -14.70
CA THR A 45 1.26 2.31 -13.31
C THR A 45 0.09 2.89 -12.53
N GLY A 46 -0.72 3.76 -13.13
CA GLY A 46 -1.95 4.27 -12.53
C GLY A 46 -2.95 3.16 -12.21
N GLY A 47 -3.11 2.20 -13.14
CA GLY A 47 -3.92 1.00 -12.92
C GLY A 47 -3.40 0.13 -11.76
N LEU A 48 -2.10 -0.13 -11.71
CA LEU A 48 -1.48 -0.86 -10.60
C LEU A 48 -1.66 -0.14 -9.26
N VAL A 49 -1.48 1.17 -9.23
CA VAL A 49 -1.68 1.98 -8.02
C VAL A 49 -3.14 1.96 -7.58
N LEU A 50 -4.09 2.01 -8.52
CA LEU A 50 -5.52 1.85 -8.25
C LEU A 50 -5.81 0.47 -7.63
N VAL A 51 -5.30 -0.62 -8.22
CA VAL A 51 -5.42 -1.98 -7.67
C VAL A 51 -4.84 -2.04 -6.25
N GLY A 52 -3.68 -1.41 -6.03
CA GLY A 52 -3.05 -1.36 -4.72
C GLY A 52 -3.91 -0.65 -3.67
N GLY A 53 -4.56 0.45 -4.06
CA GLY A 53 -5.54 1.17 -3.24
C GLY A 53 -6.77 0.33 -2.95
N THR A 54 -7.34 -0.34 -3.96
CA THR A 54 -8.52 -1.21 -3.81
C THR A 54 -8.25 -2.35 -2.83
N ALA A 55 -7.12 -3.05 -2.97
CA ALA A 55 -6.77 -4.14 -2.05
C ALA A 55 -6.60 -3.62 -0.60
N LYS A 56 -6.02 -2.44 -0.43
CA LYS A 56 -5.87 -1.82 0.90
C LYS A 56 -7.23 -1.42 1.49
N GLY A 57 -8.09 -0.77 0.71
CA GLY A 57 -9.43 -0.37 1.15
C GLY A 57 -10.29 -1.57 1.52
N PHE A 58 -10.20 -2.66 0.75
CA PHE A 58 -10.88 -3.90 1.07
C PHE A 58 -10.38 -4.51 2.40
N ASN A 59 -9.08 -4.44 2.67
CA ASN A 59 -8.53 -4.85 3.97
C ASN A 59 -9.06 -4.04 5.15
N GLU A 60 -9.24 -2.73 4.97
CA GLU A 60 -9.81 -1.88 6.01
C GLU A 60 -11.32 -2.13 6.19
N THR A 61 -12.04 -2.44 5.10
CA THR A 61 -13.42 -2.91 5.16
C THR A 61 -13.55 -4.17 6.00
N LEU A 62 -12.71 -5.19 5.76
CA LEU A 62 -12.78 -6.44 6.50
C LEU A 62 -12.42 -6.26 7.99
N GLN A 63 -11.45 -5.40 8.31
CA GLN A 63 -11.03 -5.15 9.69
C GLN A 63 -12.03 -4.31 10.48
N PHE A 64 -12.53 -3.23 9.90
CA PHE A 64 -13.31 -2.22 10.63
C PHE A 64 -14.81 -2.28 10.36
N HIS A 65 -15.22 -2.86 9.24
CA HIS A 65 -16.61 -2.87 8.76
C HIS A 65 -17.11 -4.28 8.42
N TRP A 66 -16.61 -5.31 9.13
CA TRP A 66 -16.98 -6.71 8.92
C TRP A 66 -18.50 -6.93 8.90
N LYS A 67 -19.24 -6.34 9.84
CA LYS A 67 -20.70 -6.51 9.91
C LYS A 67 -21.41 -5.97 8.66
N SER A 68 -20.98 -4.80 8.16
CA SER A 68 -21.49 -4.20 6.92
C SER A 68 -21.18 -5.08 5.71
N PHE A 69 -19.97 -5.64 5.66
CA PHE A 69 -19.53 -6.55 4.61
C PHE A 69 -20.35 -7.85 4.62
N LYS A 70 -20.46 -8.53 5.76
CA LYS A 70 -21.22 -9.79 5.90
C LYS A 70 -22.71 -9.61 5.62
N LYS A 71 -23.29 -8.44 5.94
CA LYS A 71 -24.67 -8.09 5.56
C LYS A 71 -24.83 -7.94 4.04
N ALA A 72 -23.82 -7.43 3.34
CA ALA A 72 -23.84 -7.31 1.88
C ALA A 72 -23.55 -8.65 1.17
N PHE A 73 -22.73 -9.50 1.78
CA PHE A 73 -22.33 -10.81 1.28
C PHE A 73 -22.60 -11.89 2.34
N PRO A 74 -23.88 -12.27 2.53
CA PRO A 74 -24.29 -13.21 3.59
C PRO A 74 -23.62 -14.59 3.46
N ASP A 75 -23.20 -14.98 2.25
CA ASP A 75 -22.54 -16.26 2.00
C ASP A 75 -21.01 -16.21 2.11
N ALA A 76 -20.42 -15.03 2.39
CA ALA A 76 -18.96 -14.92 2.48
C ALA A 76 -18.42 -15.74 3.66
N ASN A 77 -17.51 -16.68 3.39
CA ASN A 77 -16.95 -17.56 4.43
C ASN A 77 -16.19 -16.75 5.51
N PRO A 78 -16.66 -16.72 6.77
CA PRO A 78 -15.97 -16.01 7.85
C PRO A 78 -14.55 -16.52 8.09
N ASP A 79 -14.28 -17.81 7.87
CA ASP A 79 -12.97 -18.39 8.11
C ASP A 79 -11.92 -17.88 7.11
N TRP A 80 -12.34 -17.35 5.96
CA TRP A 80 -11.43 -16.72 4.99
C TRP A 80 -11.44 -15.19 5.07
N PHE A 81 -12.62 -14.60 5.22
CA PHE A 81 -12.80 -13.14 5.09
C PHE A 81 -12.78 -12.37 6.40
N ASN A 82 -13.06 -12.99 7.56
CA ASN A 82 -13.11 -12.28 8.84
C ASN A 82 -11.73 -12.31 9.53
N PRO A 83 -11.00 -11.18 9.61
CA PRO A 83 -9.66 -11.17 10.20
C PRO A 83 -9.61 -11.59 11.68
N ALA A 84 -10.75 -11.51 12.40
CA ALA A 84 -10.84 -11.98 13.78
C ALA A 84 -10.77 -13.50 13.92
N ILE A 85 -11.04 -14.23 12.83
CA ILE A 85 -11.09 -15.70 12.78
C ILE A 85 -9.97 -16.23 11.87
N SER A 86 -9.89 -15.67 10.66
CA SER A 86 -9.07 -16.20 9.55
C SER A 86 -7.57 -16.19 9.82
N TRP A 87 -7.09 -15.39 10.77
CA TRP A 87 -5.67 -15.36 11.14
C TRP A 87 -5.13 -16.71 11.61
N ARG A 88 -6.01 -17.61 12.06
CA ARG A 88 -5.67 -18.96 12.55
C ARG A 88 -5.28 -19.90 11.42
N ASN A 89 -5.73 -19.67 10.19
CA ASN A 89 -5.54 -20.57 9.05
C ASN A 89 -4.08 -20.81 8.66
N LYS A 90 -3.16 -19.95 9.15
CA LYS A 90 -1.72 -20.14 8.98
C LYS A 90 -1.11 -21.17 9.94
N TYR A 91 -1.86 -21.63 10.93
CA TYR A 91 -1.41 -22.60 11.92
C TYR A 91 -2.14 -23.92 11.80
N GLU A 92 -1.43 -25.02 12.07
CA GLU A 92 -2.02 -26.37 12.09
C GLU A 92 -3.12 -26.44 13.16
N ASP A 93 -4.29 -26.98 12.79
CA ASP A 93 -5.52 -26.97 13.60
C ASP A 93 -5.94 -25.59 14.15
N GLY A 94 -5.46 -24.51 13.52
CA GLY A 94 -5.68 -23.14 14.00
C GLY A 94 -4.96 -22.79 15.30
N ASN A 95 -4.00 -23.61 15.75
CA ASN A 95 -3.29 -23.44 17.01
C ASN A 95 -1.82 -23.03 16.77
N PRO A 96 -1.38 -21.84 17.22
CA PRO A 96 0.01 -21.39 17.07
C PRO A 96 1.06 -22.34 17.62
N ASN A 97 0.72 -23.12 18.64
CA ASN A 97 1.64 -24.06 19.28
C ASN A 97 1.91 -25.31 18.43
N ASN A 98 1.03 -25.62 17.46
CA ASN A 98 1.19 -26.78 16.57
C ASN A 98 2.12 -26.46 15.38
N GLY A 99 2.42 -25.18 15.16
CA GLY A 99 3.26 -24.74 14.06
C GLY A 99 2.47 -24.38 12.81
N ALA A 100 3.14 -24.37 11.66
CA ALA A 100 2.59 -23.88 10.39
C ALA A 100 1.62 -24.90 9.76
N ASN A 101 0.47 -24.45 9.26
CA ASN A 101 -0.55 -25.31 8.64
C ASN A 101 -0.04 -26.03 7.38
N PHE A 102 0.78 -25.33 6.61
CA PHE A 102 1.54 -25.86 5.48
C PHE A 102 2.89 -25.14 5.39
N PRO A 103 3.89 -25.65 4.63
CA PRO A 103 5.21 -25.04 4.54
C PRO A 103 5.14 -23.53 4.24
N LEU A 104 5.81 -22.71 5.06
CA LEU A 104 5.87 -21.25 4.92
C LEU A 104 4.53 -20.50 5.06
N SER A 105 3.45 -21.14 5.50
CA SER A 105 2.14 -20.48 5.75
C SER A 105 2.20 -19.39 6.83
N THR A 106 3.17 -19.45 7.75
CA THR A 106 3.41 -18.40 8.76
C THR A 106 4.39 -17.31 8.30
N SER A 107 4.93 -17.41 7.07
CA SER A 107 5.98 -16.53 6.54
C SER A 107 5.73 -16.11 5.09
N VAL A 108 6.37 -16.76 4.12
CA VAL A 108 6.39 -16.35 2.70
C VAL A 108 5.06 -16.65 2.00
N LEU A 109 4.45 -17.78 2.33
CA LEU A 109 3.19 -18.25 1.71
C LEU A 109 1.95 -17.85 2.51
N ILE A 110 2.09 -16.87 3.42
CA ILE A 110 0.99 -16.37 4.26
C ILE A 110 -0.14 -15.72 3.45
N MET A 111 0.11 -15.27 2.22
CA MET A 111 -0.94 -14.73 1.35
C MET A 111 -2.01 -15.76 0.96
N PHE A 112 -1.77 -17.05 1.17
CA PHE A 112 -2.72 -18.11 0.89
C PHE A 112 -3.54 -18.54 2.11
N THR A 113 -3.35 -17.93 3.28
CA THR A 113 -4.02 -18.37 4.52
C THR A 113 -5.33 -17.63 4.77
N ASP A 114 -5.41 -16.37 4.36
CA ASP A 114 -6.61 -15.56 4.54
C ASP A 114 -6.64 -14.33 3.61
N GLN A 115 -7.83 -13.74 3.51
CA GLN A 115 -8.05 -12.57 2.67
C GLN A 115 -7.21 -11.36 3.12
N TYR A 116 -6.92 -11.23 4.42
CA TYR A 116 -6.16 -10.09 4.95
C TYR A 116 -4.72 -10.07 4.42
N HIS A 117 -4.04 -11.21 4.49
CA HIS A 117 -2.68 -11.36 3.97
C HIS A 117 -2.65 -11.33 2.44
N LEU A 118 -3.65 -11.94 1.77
CA LEU A 118 -3.76 -11.86 0.31
C LEU A 118 -3.84 -10.42 -0.20
N ASN A 119 -4.73 -9.61 0.38
CA ASN A 119 -4.89 -8.20 0.02
C ASN A 119 -3.62 -7.38 0.31
N ASN A 120 -2.94 -7.66 1.42
CA ASN A 120 -1.67 -6.99 1.74
C ASN A 120 -0.59 -7.35 0.72
N PHE A 121 -0.54 -8.61 0.28
CA PHE A 121 0.35 -9.05 -0.79
C PHE A 121 0.00 -8.35 -2.11
N ILE A 122 -1.27 -8.36 -2.55
CA ILE A 122 -1.71 -7.67 -3.77
C ILE A 122 -1.35 -6.19 -3.73
N SER A 123 -1.63 -5.50 -2.62
CA SER A 123 -1.35 -4.08 -2.46
C SER A 123 0.15 -3.77 -2.58
N ARG A 124 0.98 -4.52 -1.84
CA ARG A 124 2.44 -4.33 -1.85
C ARG A 124 3.04 -4.68 -3.21
N SER A 125 2.61 -5.79 -3.82
CA SER A 125 3.09 -6.23 -5.13
C SER A 125 2.73 -5.20 -6.21
N ALA A 126 1.48 -4.73 -6.25
CA ALA A 126 1.06 -3.75 -7.23
C ALA A 126 1.83 -2.42 -7.11
N LEU A 127 2.01 -1.91 -5.89
CA LEU A 127 2.78 -0.68 -5.67
C LEU A 127 4.27 -0.85 -5.96
N THR A 128 4.84 -2.01 -5.64
CA THR A 128 6.25 -2.32 -5.94
C THR A 128 6.48 -2.44 -7.45
N THR A 129 5.60 -3.13 -8.17
CA THR A 129 5.66 -3.21 -9.64
C THR A 129 5.50 -1.82 -10.28
N ALA A 130 4.59 -0.99 -9.78
CA ALA A 130 4.45 0.39 -10.26
C ALA A 130 5.74 1.19 -10.05
N LEU A 131 6.37 1.06 -8.89
CA LEU A 131 7.65 1.71 -8.59
C LEU A 131 8.78 1.23 -9.51
N VAL A 132 8.89 -0.08 -9.75
CA VAL A 132 9.92 -0.65 -10.64
C VAL A 132 9.78 -0.11 -12.06
N ILE A 133 8.54 -0.03 -12.59
CA ILE A 133 8.29 0.57 -13.91
C ILE A 133 8.75 2.03 -13.94
N LYS A 134 8.45 2.82 -12.89
CA LYS A 134 8.83 4.24 -12.82
C LYS A 134 10.33 4.47 -12.68
N ILE A 135 11.05 3.60 -11.97
CA ILE A 135 12.52 3.65 -11.88
C ILE A 135 13.15 3.42 -13.27
N GLY A 136 12.54 2.57 -14.11
CA GLY A 136 13.00 2.32 -15.48
C GLY A 136 12.78 3.48 -16.46
N GLU A 137 12.09 4.55 -16.06
CA GLU A 137 11.84 5.69 -16.94
C GLU A 137 13.00 6.70 -16.97
N LYS A 138 13.16 7.35 -18.13
CA LYS A 138 14.14 8.44 -18.28
C LYS A 138 13.84 9.58 -17.32
N LYS A 139 14.90 10.12 -16.71
CA LYS A 139 14.82 11.26 -15.78
C LYS A 139 14.07 12.45 -16.38
N LYS A 140 13.17 13.03 -15.60
CA LYS A 140 12.35 14.19 -15.96
C LYS A 140 12.65 15.37 -15.04
N ARG A 141 12.15 16.54 -15.40
CA ARG A 141 12.21 17.74 -14.54
C ARG A 141 11.34 17.54 -13.30
N PHE A 142 11.69 18.19 -12.19
CA PHE A 142 10.99 18.02 -10.91
C PHE A 142 9.47 18.21 -10.98
N GLY A 143 8.99 19.23 -11.69
CA GLY A 143 7.55 19.48 -11.86
C GLY A 143 6.78 18.34 -12.57
N TYR A 144 7.47 17.45 -13.28
CA TYR A 144 6.88 16.24 -13.85
C TYR A 144 6.54 15.23 -12.75
N TYR A 145 7.41 15.07 -11.75
CA TYR A 145 7.18 14.18 -10.61
C TYR A 145 6.07 14.69 -9.70
N VAL A 146 5.88 16.00 -9.57
CA VAL A 146 4.73 16.57 -8.83
C VAL A 146 3.41 16.17 -9.50
N LYS A 147 3.33 16.22 -10.82
CA LYS A 147 2.13 15.81 -11.57
C LYS A 147 1.90 14.30 -11.48
N ASP A 148 2.96 13.51 -11.60
CA ASP A 148 2.89 12.06 -11.40
C ASP A 148 2.41 11.72 -9.98
N PHE A 149 2.94 12.39 -8.95
CA PHE A 149 2.49 12.23 -7.57
C PHE A 149 1.00 12.49 -7.42
N LEU A 150 0.50 13.63 -7.89
CA LEU A 150 -0.93 13.96 -7.81
C LEU A 150 -1.80 12.93 -8.54
N PHE A 151 -1.38 12.52 -9.74
CA PHE A 151 -2.08 11.52 -10.54
C PHE A 151 -2.15 10.16 -9.81
N TYR A 152 -1.02 9.64 -9.33
CA TYR A 152 -1.00 8.35 -8.64
C TYR A 152 -1.68 8.39 -7.27
N THR A 153 -1.60 9.51 -6.54
CA THR A 153 -2.41 9.71 -5.33
C THR A 153 -3.90 9.62 -5.66
N LEU A 154 -4.36 10.28 -6.73
CA LEU A 154 -5.75 10.17 -7.15
C LEU A 154 -6.15 8.73 -7.50
N CYS A 155 -5.33 8.01 -8.29
CA CYS A 155 -5.58 6.60 -8.61
C CYS A 155 -5.72 5.73 -7.36
N TYR A 156 -4.79 5.89 -6.40
CA TYR A 156 -4.82 5.15 -5.15
C TYR A 156 -6.08 5.45 -4.34
N GLN A 157 -6.41 6.74 -4.17
CA GLN A 157 -7.56 7.17 -3.40
C GLN A 157 -8.88 6.72 -4.03
N VAL A 158 -8.97 6.71 -5.36
CA VAL A 158 -10.14 6.16 -6.07
C VAL A 158 -10.30 4.68 -5.77
N GLY A 159 -9.24 3.87 -5.91
CA GLY A 159 -9.30 2.44 -5.62
C GLY A 159 -9.66 2.13 -4.16
N TRP A 160 -8.98 2.79 -3.22
CA TRP A 160 -9.28 2.64 -1.79
C TRP A 160 -10.73 3.03 -1.48
N SER A 161 -11.18 4.17 -1.99
CA SER A 161 -12.55 4.67 -1.74
C SER A 161 -13.61 3.73 -2.27
N ALA A 162 -13.39 3.16 -3.47
CA ALA A 162 -14.33 2.25 -4.11
C ALA A 162 -14.61 0.97 -3.28
N SER A 163 -13.63 0.51 -2.51
CA SER A 163 -13.74 -0.71 -1.68
C SER A 163 -14.06 -0.43 -0.21
N TYR A 164 -13.88 0.80 0.26
CA TYR A 164 -14.07 1.18 1.66
C TYR A 164 -15.37 1.95 1.93
N ILE A 165 -15.63 3.00 1.16
CA ILE A 165 -16.76 3.92 1.37
C ILE A 165 -18.12 3.19 1.39
N PRO A 166 -18.40 2.23 0.49
CA PRO A 166 -19.68 1.52 0.47
C PRO A 166 -20.01 0.79 1.78
N PHE A 167 -19.01 0.37 2.55
CA PHE A 167 -19.19 -0.38 3.79
C PHE A 167 -19.12 0.50 5.04
N LYS A 168 -18.37 1.61 4.97
CA LYS A 168 -18.25 2.57 6.08
C LYS A 168 -19.57 3.25 6.42
N TYR A 169 -20.33 3.70 5.42
CA TYR A 169 -21.55 4.49 5.64
C TYR A 169 -22.83 3.66 5.58
N LYS A 170 -22.73 2.36 5.28
CA LYS A 170 -23.87 1.46 5.32
C LYS A 170 -24.24 1.23 6.79
N LYS A 171 -25.37 1.80 7.22
CA LYS A 171 -25.92 1.55 8.57
C LYS A 171 -26.22 0.05 8.70
N VAL A 172 -25.54 -0.61 9.64
CA VAL A 172 -25.74 -2.02 9.96
C VAL A 172 -26.92 -2.16 10.89
#